data_AF-A0A503WBS5-F1
#
_entry.id   AF-A0A503WBS5-F1
#
_cell.length_a   1.000
_cell.length_b   1.000
_cell.length_c   1.000
_cell.angle_alpha   90.00
_cell.angle_beta   90.00
_cell.angle_gamma   90.00
#
_symmetry.space_group_name_H-M   'P 1'
#
loop_
_entity.id
_entity.type
_entity.pdbx_description
1 polymer ?
#
loop_
_entity_poly.entity_id
_entity_poly.type
_entity_poly.pdbx_seq_one_letter_code
_entity_poly.pdbx_strand_id
1 'polypeptide(L)'
;MAYRHYTKCISVGNHQGKQYGQMIIAAAVVALPLILLGAIPGPAVMLVALAAILAYCRWWLYDRLICLGGDECAVGWLLKIDPPEEKSGLDRFDTDYSLNLVPGNVVEFTNQATAEKIAPFGRLIANTPAIQGAGLDWKGLEARQWANDDPTAVLHCEFEGAGVYDLMIACLAAIPVATAAAVACAIPFFGWIACAVLSLIAAAIVIVGGIVGLLDTANPTDLDENLGDLHVNDPTRRGADILFVKGTWVYDSAHDGWNEIHPIKHCQKIGTWNGSWNESPVPDGSPARWCEAVETAGSPLTVASQQEPQNQWTIHPAIDGCRPKSDDHRPDPVH
;
A
#
# COMPACT_ATOMS: atom_id res chain seq x y z
N MET A 1 0.58 9.70 -13.89
CA MET A 1 0.25 10.12 -12.52
C MET A 1 1.30 9.56 -11.57
N ALA A 2 1.57 10.22 -10.44
CA ALA A 2 2.52 9.72 -9.45
C ALA A 2 1.74 8.87 -8.42
N TYR A 3 2.10 7.60 -8.29
CA TYR A 3 1.58 6.77 -7.20
C TYR A 3 2.15 7.26 -5.86
N ARG A 4 1.39 7.11 -4.78
CA ARG A 4 1.88 7.40 -3.43
C ARG A 4 2.90 6.34 -3.02
N HIS A 5 3.97 6.78 -2.37
CA HIS A 5 5.03 5.89 -1.90
C HIS A 5 5.68 6.46 -0.63
N TYR A 6 5.41 5.86 0.52
CA TYR A 6 5.92 6.32 1.82
C TYR A 6 6.84 5.29 2.47
N THR A 7 6.60 4.02 2.21
CA THR A 7 7.34 2.87 2.69
C THR A 7 8.60 2.67 1.85
N LYS A 8 9.52 1.89 2.39
CA LYS A 8 10.70 1.45 1.68
C LYS A 8 11.03 0.04 2.14
N CYS A 9 11.12 -0.88 1.19
CA CYS A 9 11.65 -2.20 1.50
C CYS A 9 13.16 -2.15 1.73
N ILE A 10 13.64 -3.03 2.61
CA ILE A 10 15.05 -3.20 2.94
C ILE A 10 15.54 -4.58 2.54
N SER A 11 16.86 -4.75 2.46
CA SER A 11 17.43 -6.08 2.32
C SER A 11 17.23 -6.89 3.60
N VAL A 12 17.07 -8.20 3.45
CA VAL A 12 16.98 -9.16 4.56
C VAL A 12 18.03 -8.93 5.66
N GLY A 13 19.29 -8.65 5.28
CA GLY A 13 20.38 -8.47 6.24
C GLY A 13 20.29 -7.20 7.09
N ASN A 14 19.45 -6.24 6.70
CA ASN A 14 19.23 -5.00 7.44
C ASN A 14 17.96 -5.04 8.32
N HIS A 15 17.18 -6.12 8.25
CA HIS A 15 15.91 -6.24 8.94
C HIS A 15 16.10 -6.46 10.45
N GLN A 16 15.44 -5.62 11.27
CA GLN A 16 15.59 -5.64 12.72
C GLN A 16 14.64 -6.61 13.44
N GLY A 17 13.70 -7.21 12.71
CA GLY A 17 12.77 -8.20 13.25
C GLY A 17 11.51 -7.59 13.88
N LYS A 18 10.42 -8.37 13.85
CA LYS A 18 9.11 -7.99 14.41
C LYS A 18 9.14 -7.65 15.91
N GLN A 19 10.06 -8.28 16.67
CA GLN A 19 10.22 -8.03 18.10
C GLN A 19 10.60 -6.58 18.40
N TYR A 20 11.35 -5.94 17.50
CA TYR A 20 11.73 -4.54 17.64
C TYR A 20 10.49 -3.64 17.58
N GLY A 21 9.63 -3.83 16.58
CA GLY A 21 8.35 -3.12 16.46
C GLY A 21 7.43 -3.35 17.67
N GLN A 22 7.30 -4.60 18.13
CA GLN A 22 6.46 -4.94 19.29
C GLN A 22 6.94 -4.29 20.59
N MET A 23 8.25 -4.26 20.84
CA MET A 23 8.81 -3.57 22.01
C MET A 23 8.53 -2.07 21.98
N ILE A 24 8.59 -1.46 20.80
CA ILE A 24 8.31 -0.02 20.64
C ILE A 24 6.83 0.28 20.86
N ILE A 25 5.93 -0.53 20.28
CA ILE A 25 4.47 -0.39 20.47
C ILE A 25 4.13 -0.51 21.97
N ALA A 26 4.68 -1.51 22.66
CA ALA A 26 4.47 -1.68 24.09
C ALA A 26 4.92 -0.44 24.90
N ALA A 27 6.08 0.14 24.55
CA ALA A 27 6.57 1.36 25.18
C ALA A 27 5.65 2.59 24.91
N ALA A 28 5.16 2.75 23.68
CA ALA A 28 4.26 3.84 23.29
C ALA A 28 2.88 3.72 23.96
N VAL A 29 2.30 2.51 23.99
CA VAL A 29 1.00 2.22 24.60
C VAL A 29 1.01 2.42 26.11
N VAL A 30 2.13 2.17 26.79
CA VAL A 30 2.28 2.47 28.23
C VAL A 30 2.42 3.98 28.48
N ALA A 31 3.09 4.71 27.58
CA ALA A 31 3.34 6.14 27.76
C ALA A 31 2.10 7.02 27.50
N LEU A 32 1.22 6.63 26.57
CA LEU A 32 0.01 7.37 26.19
C LEU A 32 -1.00 7.58 27.35
N PRO A 33 -1.40 6.54 28.12
CA PRO A 33 -2.27 6.69 29.28
C PRO A 33 -1.65 7.54 30.38
N LEU A 34 -0.33 7.45 30.57
CA LEU A 34 0.38 8.27 31.55
C LEU A 34 0.24 9.76 31.19
N ILE A 35 0.40 10.11 29.90
CA ILE A 35 0.18 11.47 29.37
C ILE A 35 -1.28 11.92 29.56
N LEU A 36 -2.26 11.05 29.32
CA LEU A 36 -3.68 11.38 29.37
C LEU A 36 -4.25 11.49 30.79
N LEU A 37 -3.70 10.77 31.78
CA LEU A 37 -4.22 10.73 33.15
C LEU A 37 -3.82 11.94 34.02
N GLY A 38 -3.15 12.95 33.46
CA GLY A 38 -2.88 14.23 34.14
C GLY A 38 -1.97 14.14 35.37
N ALA A 39 -1.39 12.96 35.65
CA ALA A 39 -0.47 12.74 36.76
C ALA A 39 0.93 13.24 36.38
N ILE A 40 1.09 14.57 36.20
CA ILE A 40 2.30 15.28 35.71
C ILE A 40 3.41 14.33 35.22
N PRO A 41 3.24 13.69 34.06
CA PRO A 41 4.37 13.15 33.35
C PRO A 41 4.91 14.39 32.65
N GLY A 42 5.90 15.03 33.26
CA GLY A 42 6.50 16.24 32.70
C GLY A 42 6.89 16.01 31.23
N PRO A 43 7.16 17.06 30.45
CA PRO A 43 7.54 16.95 29.03
C PRO A 43 8.66 15.94 28.73
N ALA A 44 9.46 15.51 29.70
CA ALA A 44 10.32 14.34 29.59
C ALA A 44 9.57 13.05 29.20
N VAL A 45 8.45 12.72 29.83
CA VAL A 45 7.63 11.54 29.48
C VAL A 45 6.99 11.71 28.10
N MET A 46 6.56 12.92 27.76
CA MET A 46 6.08 13.22 26.40
C MET A 46 7.16 12.99 25.36
N LEU A 47 8.41 13.39 25.63
CA LEU A 47 9.54 13.13 24.74
C LEU A 47 9.81 11.63 24.58
N VAL A 48 9.72 10.84 25.66
CA VAL A 48 9.84 9.37 25.58
C VAL A 48 8.72 8.78 24.72
N ALA A 49 7.48 9.23 24.91
CA ALA A 49 6.34 8.77 24.11
C ALA A 49 6.49 9.13 22.63
N LEU A 50 6.87 10.37 22.33
CA LEU A 50 7.13 10.85 20.97
C LEU A 50 8.25 10.05 20.30
N ALA A 51 9.33 9.77 21.02
CA ALA A 51 10.43 8.96 20.53
C ALA A 51 9.99 7.52 20.23
N ALA A 52 9.15 6.93 21.09
CA ALA A 52 8.58 5.61 20.87
C ALA A 52 7.66 5.59 19.63
N ILE A 53 6.72 6.54 19.50
CA ILE A 53 5.84 6.62 18.33
C ILE A 53 6.67 6.81 17.05
N LEU A 54 7.67 7.71 17.08
CA LEU A 54 8.56 7.94 15.95
C LEU A 54 9.35 6.68 15.56
N ALA A 55 9.86 5.92 16.54
CA ALA A 55 10.55 4.67 16.29
C ALA A 55 9.60 3.63 15.64
N TYR A 56 8.34 3.58 16.08
CA TYR A 56 7.32 2.70 15.48
C TYR A 56 7.03 3.11 14.03
N CYS A 57 6.77 4.40 13.78
CA CYS A 57 6.55 4.90 12.42
C CYS A 57 7.74 4.58 11.50
N ARG A 58 8.98 4.75 11.98
CA ARG A 58 10.17 4.42 11.18
C ARG A 58 10.32 2.93 10.92
N TRP A 59 10.01 2.08 11.90
CA TRP A 59 10.00 0.64 11.70
C TRP A 59 8.95 0.23 10.66
N TRP A 60 7.72 0.74 10.80
CA TRP A 60 6.61 0.49 9.89
C TRP A 60 6.93 0.90 8.45
N LEU A 61 7.46 2.12 8.28
CA LEU A 61 7.74 2.68 6.96
C LEU A 61 9.03 2.13 6.34
N TYR A 62 10.06 1.80 7.12
CA TYR A 62 11.42 1.62 6.59
C TYR A 62 12.14 0.33 7.00
N ASP A 63 11.52 -0.56 7.77
CA ASP A 63 12.14 -1.82 8.21
C ASP A 63 11.25 -3.05 8.03
N ARG A 64 9.93 -2.85 8.15
CA ARG A 64 8.91 -3.90 8.06
C ARG A 64 8.95 -4.71 6.76
N LEU A 65 9.12 -4.03 5.63
CA LEU A 65 9.06 -4.63 4.30
C LEU A 65 10.44 -5.09 3.85
N ILE A 66 10.53 -6.32 3.33
CA ILE A 66 11.78 -6.90 2.85
C ILE A 66 11.70 -7.08 1.33
N CYS A 67 12.67 -6.53 0.59
CA CYS A 67 12.67 -6.60 -0.87
C CYS A 67 12.92 -8.03 -1.39
N LEU A 68 12.08 -8.50 -2.32
CA LEU A 68 12.19 -9.86 -2.89
C LEU A 68 12.64 -9.90 -4.36
N GLY A 69 12.84 -8.75 -5.01
CA GLY A 69 13.23 -8.73 -6.41
C GLY A 69 13.01 -7.41 -7.14
N GLY A 70 12.40 -6.43 -6.48
CA GLY A 70 12.04 -5.15 -7.11
C GLY A 70 10.58 -5.18 -7.57
N ASP A 71 10.30 -4.50 -8.68
CA ASP A 71 8.93 -4.43 -9.19
C ASP A 71 8.55 -5.67 -9.99
N GLU A 72 7.43 -6.26 -9.62
CA GLU A 72 6.84 -7.44 -10.24
C GLU A 72 5.43 -7.14 -10.72
N CYS A 73 4.98 -7.93 -11.69
CA CYS A 73 3.60 -7.90 -12.17
C CYS A 73 2.85 -9.15 -11.71
N ALA A 74 1.55 -9.01 -11.52
CA ALA A 74 0.65 -10.13 -11.35
C ALA A 74 -0.66 -9.87 -12.08
N VAL A 75 -1.30 -10.97 -12.47
CA VAL A 75 -2.69 -10.97 -12.92
C VAL A 75 -3.43 -11.97 -12.07
N GLY A 76 -4.61 -11.59 -11.62
CA GLY A 76 -5.50 -12.42 -10.83
C GLY A 76 -6.91 -11.88 -10.82
N TRP A 77 -7.86 -12.70 -10.41
CA TRP A 77 -9.22 -12.21 -10.15
C TRP A 77 -9.35 -11.81 -8.69
N LEU A 78 -10.18 -10.80 -8.43
CA LEU A 78 -10.33 -10.18 -7.12
C LEU A 78 -11.21 -11.03 -6.19
N LEU A 79 -10.60 -11.65 -5.18
CA LEU A 79 -11.31 -12.47 -4.19
C LEU A 79 -11.94 -11.62 -3.10
N LYS A 80 -11.17 -10.68 -2.58
CA LYS A 80 -11.52 -9.90 -1.40
C LYS A 80 -10.88 -8.52 -1.46
N ILE A 81 -11.62 -7.53 -1.00
CA ILE A 81 -11.16 -6.17 -0.75
C ILE A 81 -11.17 -5.99 0.77
N ASP A 82 -10.09 -5.43 1.31
CA ASP A 82 -9.95 -5.08 2.72
C ASP A 82 -9.67 -3.57 2.79
N PRO A 83 -10.73 -2.73 2.79
CA PRO A 83 -10.57 -1.29 2.73
C PRO A 83 -10.12 -0.75 4.10
N PRO A 84 -9.47 0.43 4.13
CA PRO A 84 -8.90 0.99 5.37
C PRO A 84 -9.96 1.28 6.45
N GLU A 85 -11.21 1.53 6.06
CA GLU A 85 -12.31 1.82 6.99
C GLU A 85 -12.74 0.61 7.83
N GLU A 86 -12.39 -0.62 7.42
CA GLU A 86 -12.72 -1.85 8.15
C GLU A 86 -11.68 -2.18 9.24
N LYS A 87 -10.53 -1.49 9.24
CA LYS A 87 -9.47 -1.69 10.25
C LYS A 87 -9.88 -1.07 11.59
N SER A 88 -9.34 -1.60 12.70
CA SER A 88 -9.74 -1.18 14.06
C SER A 88 -8.55 -1.04 15.01
N GLY A 89 -8.74 -0.34 16.13
CA GLY A 89 -7.67 -0.12 17.10
C GLY A 89 -6.47 0.64 16.53
N LEU A 90 -5.26 0.13 16.77
CA LEU A 90 -4.02 0.70 16.23
C LEU A 90 -3.83 0.41 14.74
N ASP A 91 -4.48 -0.65 14.22
CA ASP A 91 -4.43 -1.01 12.80
C ASP A 91 -5.15 0.02 11.93
N ARG A 92 -5.88 0.98 12.51
CA ARG A 92 -6.48 2.09 11.75
C ARG A 92 -5.44 3.04 11.14
N PHE A 93 -4.20 3.03 11.64
CA PHE A 93 -3.12 3.82 11.05
C PHE A 93 -2.51 3.15 9.82
N ASP A 94 -2.71 1.84 9.68
CA ASP A 94 -2.56 1.19 8.40
C ASP A 94 -3.73 1.64 7.51
N THR A 95 -3.44 2.64 6.68
CA THR A 95 -4.44 3.30 5.84
C THR A 95 -4.39 2.79 4.39
N ASP A 96 -3.72 1.65 4.21
CA ASP A 96 -3.56 1.00 2.92
C ASP A 96 -4.90 0.40 2.48
N TYR A 97 -5.17 0.49 1.18
CA TYR A 97 -6.32 -0.15 0.54
C TYR A 97 -5.84 -1.48 -0.02
N SER A 98 -6.24 -2.55 0.65
CA SER A 98 -5.68 -3.88 0.41
C SER A 98 -6.64 -4.71 -0.43
N LEU A 99 -6.07 -5.54 -1.30
CA LEU A 99 -6.81 -6.46 -2.14
C LEU A 99 -6.11 -7.82 -2.23
N ASN A 100 -6.92 -8.87 -2.28
CA ASN A 100 -6.45 -10.23 -2.37
C ASN A 100 -6.81 -10.81 -3.74
N LEU A 101 -5.80 -11.11 -4.53
CA LEU A 101 -5.95 -11.70 -5.87
C LEU A 101 -5.75 -13.20 -5.80
N VAL A 102 -6.63 -13.98 -6.43
CA VAL A 102 -6.30 -15.36 -6.79
C VAL A 102 -5.44 -15.32 -8.06
N PRO A 103 -4.17 -15.74 -7.99
CA PRO A 103 -3.24 -15.55 -9.11
C PRO A 103 -3.68 -16.31 -10.37
N GLY A 104 -3.25 -15.82 -11.54
CA GLY A 104 -3.47 -16.46 -12.83
C GLY A 104 -3.23 -17.97 -12.81
N ASN A 105 -4.17 -18.74 -13.35
CA ASN A 105 -4.22 -20.21 -13.37
C ASN A 105 -4.46 -20.89 -12.01
N VAL A 106 -4.48 -20.17 -10.90
CA VAL A 106 -4.96 -20.68 -9.62
C VAL A 106 -6.49 -20.67 -9.65
N VAL A 107 -7.10 -21.72 -9.10
CA VAL A 107 -8.56 -21.84 -8.96
C VAL A 107 -8.95 -21.68 -7.51
N GLU A 108 -10.21 -21.34 -7.27
CA GLU A 108 -10.77 -21.26 -5.93
C GLU A 108 -10.51 -22.55 -5.13
N PHE A 109 -10.26 -22.41 -3.84
CA PHE A 109 -9.95 -23.48 -2.88
C PHE A 109 -8.60 -24.18 -3.08
N THR A 110 -7.74 -23.63 -3.93
CA THR A 110 -6.36 -24.10 -4.02
C THR A 110 -5.60 -23.63 -2.79
N ASN A 111 -5.10 -24.59 -2.00
CA ASN A 111 -4.24 -24.29 -0.84
C ASN A 111 -2.88 -23.70 -1.27
N GLN A 112 -2.24 -23.03 -0.31
CA GLN A 112 -0.94 -22.35 -0.43
C GLN A 112 0.13 -23.23 -1.11
N ALA A 113 0.40 -24.41 -0.55
CA ALA A 113 1.44 -25.33 -1.04
C ALA A 113 1.24 -25.84 -2.48
N THR A 114 0.01 -25.79 -2.98
CA THR A 114 -0.34 -26.17 -4.36
C THR A 114 -0.23 -24.96 -5.28
N ALA A 115 -0.80 -23.83 -4.86
CA ALA A 115 -0.85 -22.59 -5.65
C ALA A 115 0.56 -22.05 -5.96
N GLU A 116 1.51 -22.18 -5.05
CA GLU A 116 2.90 -21.75 -5.24
C GLU A 116 3.61 -22.38 -6.44
N LYS A 117 3.16 -23.57 -6.84
CA LYS A 117 3.75 -24.35 -7.95
C LYS A 117 3.11 -24.02 -9.29
N ILE A 118 2.04 -23.22 -9.31
CA ILE A 118 1.28 -22.89 -10.51
C ILE A 118 1.90 -21.69 -11.21
N ALA A 119 2.38 -21.90 -12.43
CA ALA A 119 2.95 -20.85 -13.24
C ALA A 119 1.88 -19.90 -13.83
N PRO A 120 2.21 -18.62 -14.11
CA PRO A 120 3.51 -17.99 -13.85
C PRO A 120 3.62 -17.32 -12.47
N PHE A 121 2.51 -17.10 -11.76
CA PHE A 121 2.47 -16.23 -10.59
C PHE A 121 2.55 -16.93 -9.24
N GLY A 122 2.47 -18.26 -9.18
CA GLY A 122 2.62 -19.02 -7.94
C GLY A 122 3.92 -18.69 -7.21
N ARG A 123 4.99 -18.33 -7.94
CA ARG A 123 6.26 -17.87 -7.34
C ARG A 123 6.11 -16.63 -6.46
N LEU A 124 5.14 -15.75 -6.74
CA LEU A 124 4.97 -14.49 -6.01
C LEU A 124 4.43 -14.74 -4.61
N ILE A 125 3.65 -15.80 -4.43
CA ILE A 125 3.08 -16.22 -3.16
C ILE A 125 3.91 -17.32 -2.49
N ALA A 126 5.07 -17.70 -3.04
CA ALA A 126 5.91 -18.78 -2.54
C ALA A 126 7.01 -18.30 -1.59
N ASN A 127 7.44 -19.16 -0.67
CA ASN A 127 8.61 -18.85 0.14
C ASN A 127 9.85 -18.65 -0.76
N THR A 128 10.65 -17.63 -0.47
CA THR A 128 11.85 -17.32 -1.25
C THR A 128 13.11 -17.81 -0.53
N PRO A 129 14.20 -18.13 -1.26
CA PRO A 129 15.47 -18.49 -0.63
C PRO A 129 16.01 -17.42 0.32
N ALA A 130 15.70 -16.15 0.06
CA ALA A 130 16.13 -15.03 0.90
C ALA A 130 15.44 -15.04 2.27
N ILE A 131 14.12 -15.28 2.29
CA ILE A 131 13.32 -15.37 3.52
C ILE A 131 13.65 -16.64 4.30
N GLN A 132 13.72 -17.79 3.60
CA GLN A 132 14.11 -19.06 4.19
C GLN A 132 15.52 -19.01 4.80
N GLY A 133 16.50 -18.46 4.07
CA GLY A 133 17.89 -18.35 4.52
C GLY A 133 18.07 -17.44 5.73
N ALA A 134 17.14 -16.51 5.96
CA ALA A 134 17.13 -15.62 7.11
C ALA A 134 16.42 -16.19 8.34
N GLY A 135 15.76 -17.35 8.21
CA GLY A 135 14.97 -17.95 9.29
C GLY A 135 13.74 -17.11 9.65
N LEU A 136 13.20 -16.34 8.71
CA LEU A 136 11.96 -15.60 8.89
C LEU A 136 10.76 -16.55 8.82
N ASP A 137 9.75 -16.28 9.65
CA ASP A 137 8.55 -17.13 9.76
C ASP A 137 7.62 -16.88 8.59
N TRP A 138 7.79 -17.64 7.51
CA TRP A 138 6.92 -17.59 6.35
C TRP A 138 5.78 -18.60 6.49
N LYS A 139 4.55 -18.15 6.24
CA LYS A 139 3.33 -18.96 6.29
C LYS A 139 2.53 -18.94 4.98
N GLY A 140 2.73 -17.91 4.16
CA GLY A 140 1.86 -17.63 3.02
C GLY A 140 0.56 -16.96 3.46
N LEU A 141 -0.36 -16.75 2.52
CA LEU A 141 -1.64 -16.11 2.79
C LEU A 141 -2.76 -16.84 2.07
N GLU A 142 -3.78 -17.21 2.85
CA GLU A 142 -5.03 -17.71 2.32
C GLU A 142 -6.20 -16.83 2.79
N ALA A 143 -7.15 -16.59 1.91
CA ALA A 143 -8.33 -15.79 2.18
C ALA A 143 -9.61 -16.56 1.79
N ARG A 144 -10.72 -16.16 2.40
CA ARG A 144 -12.06 -16.69 2.12
C ARG A 144 -12.89 -15.58 1.50
N GLN A 145 -13.69 -15.91 0.49
CA GLN A 145 -14.63 -14.95 -0.06
C GLN A 145 -15.82 -14.76 0.90
N TRP A 146 -16.40 -15.86 1.38
CA TRP A 146 -17.42 -15.87 2.42
C TRP A 146 -16.96 -16.69 3.64
N ALA A 147 -17.55 -16.42 4.81
CA ALA A 147 -17.13 -17.04 6.08
C ALA A 147 -17.18 -18.59 6.07
N ASN A 148 -18.06 -19.18 5.26
CA ASN A 148 -18.28 -20.62 5.12
C ASN A 148 -17.51 -21.27 3.97
N ASP A 149 -16.74 -20.52 3.19
CA ASP A 149 -15.93 -21.03 2.09
C ASP A 149 -14.65 -21.65 2.59
N ASP A 150 -14.13 -22.66 1.89
CA ASP A 150 -12.74 -23.08 2.09
C ASP A 150 -11.76 -21.95 1.70
N PRO A 151 -10.59 -21.86 2.36
CA PRO A 151 -9.63 -20.82 2.07
C PRO A 151 -8.95 -21.07 0.71
N THR A 152 -8.57 -19.98 0.04
CA THR A 152 -7.82 -19.99 -1.21
C THR A 152 -6.54 -19.22 -1.03
N ALA A 153 -5.42 -19.75 -1.53
CA ALA A 153 -4.15 -19.03 -1.56
C ALA A 153 -4.27 -17.77 -2.44
N VAL A 154 -3.81 -16.64 -1.91
CA VAL A 154 -3.94 -15.34 -2.55
C VAL A 154 -2.63 -14.60 -2.58
N LEU A 155 -2.48 -13.74 -3.59
CA LEU A 155 -1.49 -12.68 -3.58
C LEU A 155 -2.13 -11.45 -2.96
N HIS A 156 -1.57 -11.02 -1.83
CA HIS A 156 -1.92 -9.74 -1.23
C HIS A 156 -1.29 -8.60 -2.02
N CYS A 157 -2.04 -7.52 -2.24
CA CYS A 157 -1.55 -6.32 -2.91
C CYS A 157 -2.16 -5.10 -2.22
N GLU A 158 -1.39 -4.02 -2.10
CA GLU A 158 -1.83 -2.83 -1.36
C GLU A 158 -1.56 -1.53 -2.13
N PHE A 159 -2.60 -0.70 -2.25
CA PHE A 159 -2.40 0.72 -2.54
C PHE A 159 -2.03 1.41 -1.23
N GLU A 160 -0.95 2.18 -1.27
CA GLU A 160 -0.37 2.73 -0.06
C GLU A 160 -1.04 4.02 0.41
N GLY A 161 -1.36 4.08 1.70
CA GLY A 161 -1.93 5.21 2.41
C GLY A 161 -0.86 5.99 3.18
N ALA A 162 -1.18 7.23 3.57
CA ALA A 162 -0.20 8.13 4.20
C ALA A 162 -0.23 8.08 5.73
N GLY A 163 -1.15 7.34 6.35
CA GLY A 163 -1.49 7.51 7.76
C GLY A 163 -0.32 7.41 8.74
N VAL A 164 0.54 6.40 8.59
CA VAL A 164 1.74 6.27 9.44
C VAL A 164 2.78 7.34 9.14
N TYR A 165 2.89 7.79 7.89
CA TYR A 165 3.78 8.86 7.48
C TYR A 165 3.36 10.20 8.09
N ASP A 166 2.07 10.55 8.05
CA ASP A 166 1.55 11.76 8.65
C ASP A 166 1.73 11.79 10.16
N LEU A 167 1.50 10.65 10.82
CA LEU A 167 1.79 10.50 12.25
C LEU A 167 3.29 10.74 12.54
N MET A 168 4.17 10.21 11.69
CA MET A 168 5.62 10.44 11.81
C MET A 168 5.97 11.93 11.71
N ILE A 169 5.42 12.63 10.72
CA ILE A 169 5.65 14.07 10.52
C ILE A 169 5.13 14.87 11.71
N ALA A 170 3.96 14.51 12.24
CA ALA A 170 3.40 15.15 13.43
C ALA A 170 4.29 14.95 14.67
N CYS A 171 4.81 13.74 14.89
CA CYS A 171 5.76 13.49 15.97
C CYS A 171 7.05 14.31 15.80
N LEU A 172 7.61 14.36 14.59
CA LEU A 172 8.78 15.19 14.30
C LEU A 172 8.55 16.67 14.58
N ALA A 173 7.35 17.19 14.26
CA ALA A 173 6.96 18.56 14.55
C ALA A 173 6.73 18.82 16.06
N ALA A 174 6.22 17.83 16.80
CA ALA A 174 5.92 17.96 18.23
C ALA A 174 7.18 17.89 19.12
N ILE A 175 8.22 17.14 18.73
CA ILE A 175 9.47 16.98 19.49
C ILE A 175 10.14 18.30 19.88
N PRO A 176 10.39 19.28 18.98
CA PRO A 176 11.01 20.54 19.37
C PRO A 176 10.14 21.34 20.35
N VAL A 177 8.82 21.28 20.21
CA VAL A 177 7.88 21.94 21.13
C VAL A 177 7.91 21.29 22.52
N ALA A 178 7.89 19.96 22.58
CA ALA A 178 8.03 19.20 23.82
C ALA A 178 9.39 19.41 24.49
N THR A 179 10.46 19.57 23.69
CA THR A 179 11.80 19.90 24.19
C THR A 179 11.84 21.29 24.81
N ALA A 180 11.26 22.29 24.14
CA ALA A 180 11.12 23.64 24.68
C ALA A 180 10.28 23.64 25.98
N ALA A 181 9.22 22.84 26.04
CA ALA A 181 8.44 22.66 27.25
C ALA A 181 9.33 22.13 28.40
N ALA A 182 10.15 21.11 28.16
CA ALA A 182 11.05 20.55 29.17
C ALA A 182 12.05 21.56 29.72
N VAL A 183 12.63 22.40 28.86
CA VAL A 183 13.50 23.50 29.29
C VAL A 183 12.71 24.53 30.11
N ALA A 184 11.52 24.91 29.66
CA ALA A 184 10.68 25.88 30.36
C ALA A 184 10.29 25.42 31.77
N CYS A 185 10.03 24.13 32.01
CA CYS A 185 9.65 23.63 33.33
C CYS A 185 10.76 23.84 34.39
N ALA A 186 12.01 24.04 33.98
CA ALA A 186 13.13 24.34 34.88
C ALA A 186 13.14 25.81 35.38
N ILE A 187 12.34 26.70 34.78
CA ILE A 187 12.26 28.12 35.14
C ILE A 187 11.05 28.32 36.08
N PRO A 188 11.23 28.83 37.32
CA PRO A 188 10.13 29.04 38.25
C PRO A 188 9.09 30.05 37.75
N PHE A 189 7.83 29.87 38.19
CA PHE A 189 6.67 30.74 37.94
C PHE A 189 6.29 30.88 36.45
N PHE A 190 7.02 31.68 35.68
CA PHE A 190 6.74 31.92 34.26
C PHE A 190 7.04 30.69 33.40
N GLY A 191 8.10 29.95 33.74
CA GLY A 191 8.46 28.74 33.02
C GLY A 191 7.47 27.60 33.21
N TRP A 192 6.82 27.50 34.37
CA TRP A 192 5.78 26.49 34.60
C TRP A 192 4.54 26.72 33.72
N ILE A 193 4.14 27.98 33.55
CA ILE A 193 3.04 28.35 32.64
C ILE A 193 3.44 28.04 31.20
N ALA A 194 4.64 28.45 30.77
CA ALA A 194 5.15 28.17 29.43
C ALA A 194 5.29 26.65 29.17
N CYS A 195 5.78 25.89 30.15
CA CYS A 195 5.87 24.43 30.15
C CYS A 195 4.50 23.80 29.89
N ALA A 196 3.47 24.18 30.65
CA ALA A 196 2.12 23.66 30.46
C ALA A 196 1.55 23.99 29.06
N VAL A 197 1.70 25.24 28.61
CA VAL A 197 1.21 25.67 27.28
C VAL A 197 1.93 24.92 26.16
N LEU A 198 3.26 24.82 26.20
CA LEU A 198 4.05 24.14 25.17
C LEU A 198 3.76 22.63 25.15
N SER A 199 3.59 21.99 26.30
CA SER A 199 3.17 20.58 26.36
C SER A 199 1.79 20.37 25.73
N LEU A 200 0.83 21.27 25.97
CA LEU A 200 -0.49 21.20 25.32
C LEU A 200 -0.41 21.38 23.81
N ILE A 201 0.43 22.30 23.33
CA ILE A 201 0.65 22.50 21.89
C ILE A 201 1.28 21.24 21.27
N ALA A 202 2.31 20.67 21.90
CA ALA A 202 2.94 19.44 21.41
C ALA A 202 1.95 18.27 21.35
N ALA A 203 1.13 18.09 22.39
CA ALA A 203 0.07 17.08 22.39
C ALA A 203 -0.96 17.33 21.28
N ALA A 204 -1.39 18.59 21.09
CA ALA A 204 -2.33 18.96 20.05
C ALA A 204 -1.79 18.66 18.64
N ILE A 205 -0.50 18.93 18.38
CA ILE A 205 0.15 18.60 17.10
C ILE A 205 0.05 17.10 16.81
N VAL A 206 0.37 16.24 17.78
CA VAL A 206 0.29 14.78 17.60
C VAL A 206 -1.15 14.32 17.42
N ILE A 207 -2.09 14.85 18.20
CA ILE A 207 -3.51 14.49 18.08
C ILE A 207 -4.05 14.86 16.70
N VAL A 208 -3.81 16.10 16.26
CA VAL A 208 -4.25 16.56 14.93
C VAL A 208 -3.58 15.76 13.83
N GLY A 209 -2.27 15.55 13.90
CA GLY A 209 -1.56 14.75 12.91
C GLY A 209 -2.00 13.29 12.88
N GLY A 210 -2.32 12.71 14.04
CA GLY A 210 -2.93 11.39 14.12
C GLY A 210 -4.31 11.34 13.48
N ILE A 211 -5.16 12.35 13.70
CA ILE A 211 -6.47 12.46 13.04
C ILE A 211 -6.31 12.61 11.52
N VAL A 212 -5.39 13.46 11.07
CA VAL A 212 -5.09 13.62 9.64
C VAL A 212 -4.63 12.30 9.04
N GLY A 213 -3.69 11.62 9.68
CA GLY A 213 -3.20 10.32 9.22
C GLY A 213 -4.31 9.27 9.15
N LEU A 214 -5.26 9.24 10.09
CA LEU A 214 -6.42 8.33 10.05
C LEU A 214 -7.42 8.65 8.94
N LEU A 215 -7.37 9.85 8.35
CA LEU A 215 -8.24 10.29 7.27
C LEU A 215 -7.52 10.27 5.91
N ASP A 216 -6.19 10.15 5.88
CA ASP A 216 -5.41 10.11 4.64
C ASP A 216 -5.26 8.67 4.13
N THR A 217 -6.39 8.13 3.69
CA THR A 217 -6.52 6.77 3.20
C THR A 217 -6.10 6.60 1.75
N ALA A 218 -5.57 5.42 1.43
CA ALA A 218 -5.31 5.05 0.06
C ALA A 218 -6.62 4.93 -0.71
N ASN A 219 -6.60 5.39 -1.97
CA ASN A 219 -7.69 5.20 -2.91
C ASN A 219 -7.15 4.66 -4.24
N PRO A 220 -7.66 3.53 -4.77
CA PRO A 220 -7.26 3.04 -6.09
C PRO A 220 -7.34 4.08 -7.22
N THR A 221 -8.26 5.06 -7.11
CA THR A 221 -8.40 6.14 -8.09
C THR A 221 -7.24 7.12 -8.11
N ASP A 222 -6.41 7.16 -7.06
CA ASP A 222 -5.19 7.98 -7.03
C ASP A 222 -4.17 7.52 -8.09
N LEU A 223 -4.26 6.25 -8.49
CA LEU A 223 -3.40 5.65 -9.48
C LEU A 223 -3.98 5.74 -10.89
N ASP A 224 -5.26 5.46 -11.04
CA ASP A 224 -6.02 5.62 -12.28
C ASP A 224 -7.47 5.98 -11.96
N GLU A 225 -7.86 7.22 -12.30
CA GLU A 225 -9.23 7.72 -12.14
C GLU A 225 -10.26 6.90 -12.93
N ASN A 226 -9.81 6.18 -13.97
CA ASN A 226 -10.67 5.35 -14.82
C ASN A 226 -10.79 3.91 -14.30
N LEU A 227 -10.12 3.54 -13.21
CA LEU A 227 -10.23 2.20 -12.64
C LEU A 227 -11.67 1.89 -12.22
N GLY A 228 -12.39 2.89 -11.70
CA GLY A 228 -13.77 2.75 -11.19
C GLY A 228 -13.89 1.77 -10.02
N ASP A 229 -15.12 1.41 -9.65
CA ASP A 229 -15.39 0.55 -8.49
C ASP A 229 -14.90 -0.89 -8.71
N LEU A 230 -14.16 -1.45 -7.76
CA LEU A 230 -13.68 -2.83 -7.82
C LEU A 230 -14.76 -3.81 -7.32
N HIS A 231 -14.95 -4.91 -8.04
CA HIS A 231 -15.95 -5.93 -7.74
C HIS A 231 -15.32 -7.27 -7.40
N VAL A 232 -15.78 -7.86 -6.29
CA VAL A 232 -15.58 -9.28 -5.99
C VAL A 232 -16.71 -10.11 -6.62
N ASN A 233 -16.61 -11.43 -6.55
CA ASN A 233 -17.64 -12.32 -7.08
C ASN A 233 -18.99 -12.11 -6.38
N ASP A 234 -20.07 -12.28 -7.14
CA ASP A 234 -21.42 -12.41 -6.62
C ASP A 234 -21.67 -13.81 -6.01
N PRO A 235 -22.83 -14.09 -5.40
CA PRO A 235 -23.15 -15.41 -4.84
C PRO A 235 -23.12 -16.58 -5.84
N THR A 236 -23.07 -16.32 -7.15
CA THR A 236 -22.88 -17.34 -8.20
C THR A 236 -21.41 -17.63 -8.49
N ARG A 237 -20.48 -17.00 -7.75
CA ARG A 237 -19.02 -17.13 -7.89
C ARG A 237 -18.48 -16.59 -9.21
N ARG A 238 -19.15 -15.55 -9.72
CA ARG A 238 -18.85 -14.89 -10.98
C ARG A 238 -18.93 -13.37 -10.81
N GLY A 239 -18.39 -12.63 -11.76
CA GLY A 239 -18.47 -11.17 -11.79
C GLY A 239 -17.32 -10.43 -11.12
N ALA A 240 -16.36 -11.13 -10.48
CA ALA A 240 -15.18 -10.46 -9.96
C ALA A 240 -14.37 -9.80 -11.07
N ASP A 241 -13.75 -8.65 -10.77
CA ASP A 241 -12.81 -8.02 -11.68
C ASP A 241 -11.54 -8.87 -11.82
N ILE A 242 -11.02 -8.97 -13.04
CA ILE A 242 -9.67 -9.48 -13.31
C ILE A 242 -8.75 -8.28 -13.39
N LEU A 243 -7.78 -8.25 -12.48
CA LEU A 243 -6.86 -7.15 -12.32
C LEU A 243 -5.48 -7.55 -12.82
N PHE A 244 -4.87 -6.64 -13.58
CA PHE A 244 -3.43 -6.54 -13.72
C PHE A 244 -2.91 -5.60 -12.64
N VAL A 245 -1.89 -6.03 -11.90
CA VAL A 245 -1.19 -5.19 -10.92
C VAL A 245 0.31 -5.24 -11.17
N LYS A 246 0.98 -4.11 -10.94
CA LYS A 246 2.44 -4.03 -10.89
C LYS A 246 2.87 -3.19 -9.71
N GLY A 247 3.86 -3.64 -8.97
CA GLY A 247 4.36 -2.93 -7.80
C GLY A 247 5.57 -3.63 -7.21
N THR A 248 6.05 -3.15 -6.06
CA THR A 248 7.25 -3.75 -5.45
C THR A 248 6.90 -5.07 -4.76
N TRP A 249 7.60 -6.14 -5.13
CA TRP A 249 7.44 -7.44 -4.49
C TRP A 249 8.23 -7.50 -3.20
N VAL A 250 7.50 -7.65 -2.11
CA VAL A 250 8.04 -7.59 -0.75
C VAL A 250 7.53 -8.75 0.09
N TYR A 251 8.24 -9.03 1.17
CA TYR A 251 7.73 -9.81 2.29
C TYR A 251 7.38 -8.83 3.42
N ASP A 252 6.15 -8.89 3.94
CA ASP A 252 5.73 -8.09 5.10
C ASP A 252 5.91 -8.90 6.39
N SER A 253 6.83 -8.43 7.23
CA SER A 253 7.15 -9.02 8.53
C SER A 253 6.22 -8.61 9.68
N ALA A 254 5.36 -7.59 9.52
CA ALA A 254 4.40 -7.17 10.54
C ALA A 254 3.27 -8.19 10.71
N HIS A 255 2.96 -8.92 9.65
CA HIS A 255 1.93 -9.93 9.64
C HIS A 255 2.43 -11.31 10.10
N ASP A 256 1.65 -12.35 9.82
CA ASP A 256 1.98 -13.74 10.05
C ASP A 256 3.02 -14.30 9.04
N GLY A 257 3.46 -13.45 8.10
CA GLY A 257 4.58 -13.70 7.19
C GLY A 257 4.15 -14.22 5.82
N TRP A 258 3.96 -13.30 4.88
CA TRP A 258 3.67 -13.60 3.48
C TRP A 258 4.34 -12.60 2.55
N ASN A 259 4.34 -12.94 1.27
CA ASN A 259 4.78 -12.02 0.23
C ASN A 259 3.59 -11.27 -0.35
N GLU A 260 3.84 -10.06 -0.83
CA GLU A 260 2.82 -9.18 -1.36
C GLU A 260 3.40 -8.21 -2.40
N ILE A 261 2.50 -7.50 -3.09
CA ILE A 261 2.83 -6.36 -3.92
C ILE A 261 2.50 -5.07 -3.16
N HIS A 262 3.53 -4.39 -2.65
CA HIS A 262 3.39 -3.15 -1.88
C HIS A 262 4.58 -2.20 -2.14
N PRO A 263 4.33 -0.96 -2.59
CA PRO A 263 3.03 -0.43 -3.01
C PRO A 263 2.68 -0.93 -4.42
N ILE A 264 1.38 -0.96 -4.73
CA ILE A 264 0.90 -1.02 -6.11
C ILE A 264 1.26 0.29 -6.83
N LYS A 265 1.97 0.17 -7.96
CA LYS A 265 2.43 1.26 -8.82
C LYS A 265 1.68 1.34 -10.14
N HIS A 266 1.02 0.26 -10.52
CA HIS A 266 0.05 0.22 -11.61
C HIS A 266 -1.06 -0.80 -11.32
N CYS A 267 -2.31 -0.46 -11.64
CA CYS A 267 -3.46 -1.34 -11.52
C CYS A 267 -4.42 -1.08 -12.68
N GLN A 268 -4.92 -2.12 -13.32
CA GLN A 268 -5.88 -2.02 -14.42
C GLN A 268 -6.87 -3.18 -14.39
N LYS A 269 -8.14 -2.89 -14.67
CA LYS A 269 -9.15 -3.91 -14.99
C LYS A 269 -8.93 -4.42 -16.41
N ILE A 270 -8.73 -5.72 -16.55
CA ILE A 270 -8.44 -6.36 -17.83
C ILE A 270 -9.47 -7.44 -18.19
N GLY A 271 -10.52 -7.62 -17.38
CA GLY A 271 -11.59 -8.57 -17.68
C GLY A 271 -12.50 -8.81 -16.48
N THR A 272 -13.41 -9.76 -16.65
CA THR A 272 -14.35 -10.19 -15.62
C THR A 272 -14.28 -11.70 -15.48
N TRP A 273 -14.22 -12.18 -14.23
CA TRP A 273 -14.18 -13.58 -13.89
C TRP A 273 -15.54 -14.25 -14.09
N ASN A 274 -15.57 -15.30 -14.90
CA ASN A 274 -16.77 -16.07 -15.23
C ASN A 274 -16.79 -17.48 -14.62
N GLY A 275 -15.92 -17.75 -13.63
CA GLY A 275 -15.82 -19.06 -12.97
C GLY A 275 -14.71 -19.96 -13.51
N SER A 276 -14.10 -19.62 -14.65
CA SER A 276 -12.89 -20.29 -15.13
C SER A 276 -12.01 -19.36 -15.96
N TRP A 277 -10.70 -19.59 -15.96
CA TRP A 277 -9.74 -18.85 -16.81
C TRP A 277 -9.97 -19.08 -18.31
N ASN A 278 -10.66 -20.17 -18.68
CA ASN A 278 -11.02 -20.46 -20.08
C ASN A 278 -12.25 -19.66 -20.54
N GLU A 279 -13.16 -19.32 -19.63
CA GLU A 279 -14.40 -18.57 -19.91
C GLU A 279 -14.28 -17.07 -19.63
N SER A 280 -13.21 -16.66 -18.95
CA SER A 280 -12.98 -15.27 -18.57
C SER A 280 -12.17 -14.58 -19.66
N PRO A 281 -12.76 -13.63 -20.41
CA PRO A 281 -12.04 -12.93 -21.46
C PRO A 281 -10.96 -12.04 -20.83
N VAL A 282 -9.70 -12.46 -20.97
CA VAL A 282 -8.55 -11.57 -20.85
C VAL A 282 -8.16 -11.20 -22.28
N PRO A 283 -8.38 -9.95 -22.73
CA PRO A 283 -8.02 -9.53 -24.07
C PRO A 283 -6.54 -9.86 -24.34
N ASP A 284 -6.28 -10.38 -25.54
CA ASP A 284 -4.96 -10.58 -26.11
C ASP A 284 -4.04 -11.68 -25.54
N GLY A 285 -4.49 -12.60 -24.69
CA GLY A 285 -3.79 -13.88 -24.46
C GLY A 285 -3.41 -14.19 -23.02
N SER A 286 -2.23 -14.79 -22.80
CA SER A 286 -1.85 -15.29 -21.48
C SER A 286 -1.60 -14.13 -20.50
N PRO A 287 -1.85 -14.33 -19.20
CA PRO A 287 -1.57 -13.33 -18.16
C PRO A 287 -0.14 -12.75 -18.18
N ALA A 288 0.84 -13.48 -18.73
CA ALA A 288 2.21 -13.01 -18.89
C ALA A 288 2.39 -11.91 -19.96
N ARG A 289 1.53 -11.87 -20.99
CA ARG A 289 1.63 -10.87 -22.05
C ARG A 289 1.28 -9.46 -21.55
N TRP A 290 0.40 -9.35 -20.57
CA TRP A 290 0.07 -8.07 -19.93
C TRP A 290 1.28 -7.45 -19.24
N CYS A 291 2.10 -8.26 -18.57
CA CYS A 291 3.35 -7.81 -17.98
C CYS A 291 4.30 -7.22 -19.01
N GLU A 292 4.51 -7.93 -20.13
CA GLU A 292 5.37 -7.47 -21.23
C GLU A 292 4.82 -6.20 -21.89
N ALA A 293 3.51 -6.12 -22.10
CA ALA A 293 2.87 -4.95 -22.69
C ALA A 293 3.06 -3.70 -21.83
N VAL A 294 2.84 -3.80 -20.53
CA VAL A 294 3.00 -2.68 -19.60
C VAL A 294 4.47 -2.31 -19.42
N GLU A 295 5.38 -3.28 -19.39
CA GLU A 295 6.82 -3.01 -19.37
C GLU A 295 7.29 -2.28 -20.63
N THR A 296 6.82 -2.74 -21.79
CA THR A 296 7.11 -2.08 -23.08
C THR A 296 6.57 -0.67 -23.10
N ALA A 297 5.32 -0.46 -22.65
CA ALA A 297 4.69 0.86 -22.58
C ALA A 297 5.46 1.82 -21.66
N GLY A 298 6.00 1.33 -20.54
CA GLY A 298 6.79 2.12 -19.59
C GLY A 298 8.27 2.28 -19.95
N SER A 299 8.76 1.64 -21.01
CA SER A 299 10.19 1.71 -21.35
C SER A 299 10.61 3.14 -21.72
N PRO A 300 11.84 3.58 -21.39
CA PRO A 300 12.30 4.93 -21.73
C PRO A 300 12.21 5.25 -23.22
N LEU A 301 12.40 4.24 -24.08
CA LEU A 301 12.25 4.38 -25.52
C LEU A 301 10.80 4.65 -25.91
N THR A 302 9.85 3.86 -25.40
CA THR A 302 8.42 4.07 -25.67
C THR A 302 7.94 5.41 -25.13
N VAL A 303 8.32 5.76 -23.90
CA VAL A 303 7.97 7.05 -23.30
C VAL A 303 8.56 8.21 -24.10
N ALA A 304 9.83 8.14 -24.49
CA ALA A 304 10.45 9.17 -25.32
C ALA A 304 9.77 9.27 -26.70
N SER A 305 9.46 8.13 -27.32
CA SER A 305 8.76 8.09 -28.60
C SER A 305 7.35 8.67 -28.47
N GLN A 306 6.63 8.38 -27.38
CA GLN A 306 5.32 8.97 -27.13
C GLN A 306 5.38 10.49 -27.08
N GLN A 307 6.46 11.12 -26.60
CA GLN A 307 6.62 12.58 -26.61
C GLN A 307 6.77 13.20 -28.01
N GLU A 308 7.01 12.39 -29.05
CA GLU A 308 7.16 12.90 -30.41
C GLU A 308 5.81 13.34 -30.99
N PRO A 309 5.71 14.46 -31.72
CA PRO A 309 4.44 14.96 -32.24
C PRO A 309 3.67 13.95 -33.11
N GLN A 310 4.37 13.09 -33.86
CA GLN A 310 3.78 12.00 -34.64
C GLN A 310 3.11 10.90 -33.80
N ASN A 311 3.41 10.84 -32.51
CA ASN A 311 2.90 9.84 -31.57
C ASN A 311 1.87 10.40 -30.58
N GLN A 312 1.48 11.66 -30.73
CA GLN A 312 0.50 12.36 -29.90
C GLN A 312 -0.91 12.24 -30.51
N TRP A 313 -1.35 11.03 -30.78
CA TRP A 313 -2.63 10.79 -31.45
C TRP A 313 -3.80 10.90 -30.46
N THR A 314 -4.83 11.64 -30.84
CA THR A 314 -6.13 11.64 -30.12
C THR A 314 -6.96 10.41 -30.48
N ILE A 315 -6.74 9.86 -31.69
CA ILE A 315 -7.31 8.60 -32.18
C ILE A 315 -6.14 7.82 -32.79
N HIS A 316 -5.99 6.54 -32.45
CA HIS A 316 -4.83 5.75 -32.86
C HIS A 316 -4.71 5.71 -34.40
N PRO A 317 -3.50 5.80 -35.00
CA PRO A 317 -3.35 5.92 -36.45
C PRO A 317 -3.85 4.70 -37.24
N ALA A 318 -3.93 3.54 -36.60
CA ALA A 318 -4.57 2.36 -37.16
C ALA A 318 -6.10 2.50 -37.33
N ILE A 319 -6.72 3.48 -36.65
CA ILE A 319 -8.16 3.76 -36.68
C ILE A 319 -8.46 4.93 -37.63
N ASP A 320 -7.68 6.01 -37.63
CA ASP A 320 -7.92 7.19 -38.47
C ASP A 320 -7.04 7.30 -39.73
N GLY A 321 -6.09 6.38 -39.89
CA GLY A 321 -5.21 6.29 -41.06
C GLY A 321 -4.06 7.28 -41.09
N CYS A 322 -3.55 7.71 -39.93
CA CYS A 322 -2.46 8.70 -39.82
C CYS A 322 -2.80 10.04 -40.50
N ARG A 323 -4.08 10.42 -40.54
CA ARG A 323 -4.45 11.71 -41.16
C ARG A 323 -3.94 12.82 -40.24
N PRO A 324 -3.00 13.67 -40.67
CA PRO A 324 -2.59 14.81 -39.85
C PRO A 324 -3.83 15.64 -39.52
N LYS A 325 -3.92 16.14 -38.29
CA LYS A 325 -4.94 17.12 -37.90
C LYS A 325 -4.90 18.23 -38.93
N SER A 326 -5.87 18.25 -39.84
CA SER A 326 -5.98 19.34 -40.81
C SER A 326 -6.29 20.58 -39.99
N ASP A 327 -5.41 21.57 -40.04
CA ASP A 327 -5.64 22.93 -39.49
C ASP A 327 -6.84 23.65 -40.14
N ASP A 328 -7.62 22.98 -41.00
CA ASP A 328 -8.88 23.46 -41.55
C ASP A 328 -10.01 23.35 -40.52
N HIS A 329 -9.89 24.13 -39.44
CA HIS A 329 -11.06 24.71 -38.79
C HIS A 329 -11.48 25.96 -39.57
N ARG A 330 -11.88 25.78 -40.84
CA ARG A 330 -12.75 26.76 -41.47
C ARG A 330 -14.17 26.40 -41.07
N PRO A 331 -14.87 27.24 -40.28
CA PRO A 331 -16.29 27.02 -40.01
C PRO A 331 -17.02 27.04 -41.35
N ASP A 332 -17.81 25.99 -41.61
CA ASP A 332 -18.69 25.95 -42.78
C ASP A 332 -19.60 27.18 -42.77
N PRO A 333 -19.68 27.95 -43.86
CA PRO A 333 -20.66 29.02 -43.96
C PRO A 333 -22.04 28.37 -44.05
N VAL A 334 -22.84 28.67 -43.04
CA VAL A 334 -24.26 28.33 -42.92
C VAL A 334 -25.00 28.56 -44.25
N HIS A 335 -25.57 27.49 -44.79
CA HIS A 335 -26.72 27.51 -45.69
C HIS A 335 -27.69 26.39 -45.36
#